data_AF-A0A2M9E4K8-F1
#
_entry.id   AF-A0A2M9E4K8-F1
#
_cell.length_a   1.000
_cell.length_b   1.000
_cell.length_c   1.000
_cell.angle_alpha   90.00
_cell.angle_beta   90.00
_cell.angle_gamma   90.00
#
_symmetry.space_group_name_H-M   'P 1'
#
loop_
_entity.id
_entity.type
_entity.pdbx_description
1 polymer ?
#
loop_
_entity_poly.entity_id
_entity_poly.type
_entity_poly.pdbx_seq_one_letter_code
_entity_poly.pdbx_strand_id
1 'polypeptide(L)'
;MDGTTSPADLRQLPGPELERRYAQLHREVFALYEEAEATSNASGGARDAANARARARAQPLIEQARLLHAERLRRLRLRARRWWWATGTVTAAGTVLVLWLLVRG
;
A
#
# COMPACT_ATOMS: atom_id res chain seq x y z
N MET A 1 18.22 4.05 -17.04
CA MET A 1 17.55 2.73 -17.04
C MET A 1 16.06 2.99 -16.95
N ASP A 2 15.42 3.14 -18.11
CA ASP A 2 13.97 3.30 -18.21
C ASP A 2 13.31 1.94 -18.01
N GLY A 3 12.51 1.82 -16.95
CA GLY A 3 11.85 0.58 -16.58
C GLY A 3 10.62 0.88 -15.76
N THR A 4 9.60 1.41 -16.44
CA THR A 4 8.22 1.52 -15.95
C THR A 4 7.83 0.18 -15.30
N THR A 5 7.88 0.15 -13.97
CA THR A 5 7.60 -1.08 -13.22
C THR A 5 6.11 -1.35 -13.33
N SER A 6 5.74 -2.27 -14.21
CA SER A 6 4.36 -2.56 -14.54
C SER A 6 3.63 -3.04 -13.28
N PRO A 7 2.39 -2.60 -13.01
CA PRO A 7 1.61 -3.04 -11.85
C PRO A 7 1.35 -4.56 -11.82
N ALA A 8 1.58 -5.26 -12.94
CA ALA A 8 1.56 -6.71 -13.01
C ALA A 8 2.78 -7.36 -12.33
N ASP A 9 3.98 -6.79 -12.49
CA ASP A 9 5.23 -7.32 -11.90
C ASP A 9 5.22 -7.18 -10.37
N LEU A 10 4.65 -6.09 -9.87
CA LEU A 10 4.52 -5.82 -8.44
C LEU A 10 3.61 -6.84 -7.71
N ARG A 11 2.66 -7.48 -8.42
CA ARG A 11 1.76 -8.48 -7.80
C ARG A 11 2.43 -9.82 -7.55
N GLN A 12 3.48 -10.13 -8.31
CA GLN A 12 4.22 -11.40 -8.23
C GLN A 12 5.40 -11.34 -7.23
N LEU A 13 5.79 -10.15 -6.77
CA LEU A 13 6.91 -9.99 -5.85
C LEU A 13 6.61 -10.52 -4.44
N PRO A 14 7.54 -11.26 -3.80
CA PRO A 14 7.42 -11.67 -2.42
C PRO A 14 7.50 -10.46 -1.46
N GLY A 15 6.85 -10.58 -0.30
CA GLY A 15 6.69 -9.50 0.69
C GLY A 15 7.94 -8.64 1.00
N PRO A 16 9.12 -9.22 1.30
CA PRO A 16 10.32 -8.45 1.59
C PRO A 16 10.90 -7.73 0.36
N GLU A 17 10.75 -8.32 -0.83
CA GLU A 17 11.14 -7.71 -2.10
C GLU A 17 10.28 -6.47 -2.39
N LEU A 18 9.00 -6.54 -2.02
CA LEU A 18 8.04 -5.44 -2.15
C LEU A 18 8.40 -4.27 -1.22
N GLU A 19 8.91 -4.56 -0.02
CA GLU A 19 9.40 -3.54 0.92
C GLU A 19 10.70 -2.89 0.45
N ARG A 20 11.63 -3.66 -0.10
CA ARG A 20 12.86 -3.11 -0.72
C ARG A 20 12.52 -2.18 -1.88
N ARG A 21 11.61 -2.60 -2.77
CA ARG A 21 11.11 -1.77 -3.88
C ARG A 21 10.44 -0.49 -3.37
N TYR A 22 9.63 -0.58 -2.33
CA TYR A 22 9.01 0.60 -1.72
C TYR A 22 10.05 1.57 -1.14
N ALA A 23 11.05 1.06 -0.42
CA ALA A 23 12.13 1.88 0.14
C ALA A 23 13.02 2.52 -0.95
N GLN A 24 13.22 1.84 -2.07
CA GLN A 24 13.92 2.40 -3.22
C GLN A 24 13.11 3.54 -3.87
N LEU A 25 11.81 3.34 -4.09
CA LEU A 25 10.93 4.36 -4.65
C LEU A 25 10.89 5.61 -3.77
N HIS A 26 10.86 5.42 -2.45
CA HIS A 26 10.89 6.51 -1.49
C HIS A 26 12.17 7.34 -1.59
N ARG A 27 13.33 6.69 -1.75
CA ARG A 27 14.61 7.37 -1.95
C ARG A 27 14.66 8.15 -3.27
N GLU A 28 14.14 7.57 -4.35
CA GLU A 28 14.09 8.25 -5.67
C GLU A 28 13.18 9.50 -5.63
N VAL A 29 12.04 9.42 -4.96
CA VAL A 29 11.15 10.58 -4.77
C VAL A 29 11.84 11.65 -3.92
N PHE A 30 12.51 11.26 -2.83
CA PHE A 30 13.25 12.21 -1.99
C PHE A 30 14.36 12.91 -2.75
N ALA A 31 15.13 12.18 -3.56
CA ALA A 31 16.21 12.74 -4.38
C ALA A 31 15.69 13.80 -5.36
N LEU A 32 14.50 13.59 -5.96
CA LEU A 32 13.87 14.57 -6.86
C LEU A 32 13.47 15.87 -6.14
N TYR A 33 13.00 15.78 -4.90
CA TYR A 33 12.67 16.97 -4.10
C TYR A 33 13.94 17.70 -3.62
N GLU A 34 14.97 16.96 -3.23
CA GLU A 34 16.27 17.52 -2.83
C GLU A 34 16.95 18.26 -4.00
N GLU A 35 16.91 17.69 -5.21
CA GLU A 35 17.41 18.34 -6.42
C GLU A 35 16.60 19.61 -6.79
N ALA A 36 15.28 19.56 -6.62
CA ALA A 36 14.42 20.74 -6.80
C ALA A 36 14.72 21.83 -5.77
N GLU A 37 15.02 21.45 -4.52
CA GLU A 37 15.39 22.38 -3.46
C GLU A 37 16.76 23.01 -3.70
N ALA A 38 17.75 22.23 -4.13
CA ALA A 38 19.07 22.70 -4.54
C ALA A 38 18.99 23.70 -5.71
N THR A 39 18.13 23.43 -6.70
CA THR A 39 17.88 24.31 -7.85
C THR A 39 17.14 25.59 -7.45
N SER A 40 16.28 25.52 -6.42
CA SER A 40 15.44 26.63 -5.97
C SER A 40 16.13 27.68 -5.11
N ASN A 41 17.27 27.33 -4.49
CA ASN A 41 18.04 28.27 -3.68
C ASN A 41 18.65 29.43 -4.50
N ALA A 42 18.52 29.41 -5.82
CA ALA A 42 18.99 30.46 -6.73
C ALA A 42 18.01 31.63 -6.91
N SER A 43 16.70 31.49 -6.63
CA SER A 43 15.72 32.61 -6.54
C SER A 43 14.32 32.15 -6.11
N GLY A 44 13.60 32.97 -5.32
CA GLY A 44 12.28 32.62 -4.76
C GLY A 44 11.21 32.23 -5.80
N GLY A 45 11.19 32.88 -6.97
CA GLY A 45 10.29 32.51 -8.07
C GLY A 45 10.65 31.20 -8.78
N ALA A 46 11.93 30.80 -8.75
CA ALA A 46 12.37 29.51 -9.27
C ALA A 46 11.99 28.35 -8.34
N ARG A 47 11.78 28.62 -7.04
CA ARG A 47 11.37 27.62 -6.04
C ARG A 47 10.00 27.04 -6.30
N ASP A 48 9.00 27.88 -6.52
CA ASP A 48 7.64 27.41 -6.78
C ASP A 48 7.55 26.62 -8.10
N ALA A 49 8.26 27.07 -9.14
CA ALA A 49 8.32 26.37 -10.42
C ALA A 49 9.05 25.02 -10.33
N ALA A 50 10.16 24.94 -9.59
CA ALA A 50 10.89 23.70 -9.35
C ALA A 50 10.06 22.71 -8.52
N ASN A 51 9.37 23.20 -7.48
CA ASN A 51 8.54 22.37 -6.61
C ASN A 51 7.28 21.88 -7.34
N ALA A 52 6.66 22.70 -8.19
CA ALA A 52 5.55 22.29 -9.04
C ALA A 52 5.94 21.19 -10.03
N ARG A 53 7.14 21.28 -10.63
CA ARG A 53 7.68 20.23 -11.51
C ARG A 53 8.01 18.94 -10.75
N ALA A 54 8.57 19.05 -9.55
CA ALA A 54 8.82 17.90 -8.68
C ALA A 54 7.52 17.20 -8.28
N ARG A 55 6.48 17.96 -7.90
CA ARG A 55 5.14 17.42 -7.60
C ARG A 55 4.52 16.71 -8.80
N ALA A 56 4.61 17.29 -9.99
CA ALA A 56 4.08 16.68 -11.22
C ALA A 56 4.79 15.35 -11.54
N ARG A 57 6.10 15.25 -11.27
CA ARG A 57 6.87 13.99 -11.43
C ARG A 57 6.61 12.97 -10.33
N ALA A 58 6.35 13.42 -9.10
CA ALA A 58 6.07 12.55 -7.97
C ALA A 58 4.63 11.99 -7.98
N GLN A 59 3.67 12.71 -8.55
CA GLN A 59 2.26 12.30 -8.64
C GLN A 59 2.04 10.87 -9.17
N PRO A 60 2.62 10.47 -10.33
CA PRO A 60 2.46 9.10 -10.82
C PRO A 60 3.10 8.05 -9.89
N LEU A 61 4.19 8.39 -9.19
CA LEU A 61 4.83 7.49 -8.22
C LEU A 61 3.98 7.32 -6.96
N ILE A 62 3.32 8.38 -6.51
CA ILE A 62 2.37 8.37 -5.39
C ILE A 62 1.13 7.53 -5.75
N GLU A 63 0.62 7.63 -6.97
CA GLU A 63 -0.49 6.79 -7.43
C GLU A 63 -0.10 5.31 -7.49
N GLN A 64 1.10 4.98 -7.99
CA GLN A 64 1.62 3.62 -7.96
C GLN A 64 1.75 3.09 -6.52
N ALA A 65 2.25 3.90 -5.59
CA ALA A 65 2.34 3.55 -4.18
C ALA A 65 0.94 3.31 -3.55
N ARG A 66 -0.05 4.12 -3.89
CA ARG A 66 -1.45 3.95 -3.44
C ARG A 66 -2.06 2.65 -3.94
N LEU A 67 -1.85 2.30 -5.22
CA LEU A 67 -2.31 1.04 -5.79
C LEU A 67 -1.67 -0.16 -5.08
N LEU A 68 -0.37 -0.07 -4.79
CA LEU A 68 0.36 -1.10 -4.04
C LEU A 68 -0.21 -1.28 -2.62
N HIS A 69 -0.52 -0.17 -1.95
CA HIS A 69 -1.06 -0.17 -0.60
C HIS A 69 -2.50 -0.72 -0.56
N ALA A 70 -3.33 -0.35 -1.53
CA ALA A 70 -4.68 -0.88 -1.67
C ALA A 70 -4.69 -2.40 -1.86
N GLU A 71 -3.74 -2.95 -2.63
CA GLU A 71 -3.63 -4.40 -2.84
C GLU A 71 -3.16 -5.13 -1.58
N ARG A 72 -2.20 -4.56 -0.81
CA ARG A 72 -1.83 -5.08 0.52
C ARG A 72 -3.04 -5.12 1.45
N LEU A 73 -3.80 -4.04 1.52
CA LEU A 73 -5.02 -3.97 2.34
C LEU A 73 -6.09 -4.95 1.86
N ARG A 74 -6.21 -5.19 0.55
CA ARG A 74 -7.14 -6.19 0.00
C ARG A 74 -6.76 -7.60 0.43
N ARG A 75 -5.48 -7.98 0.39
CA ARG A 75 -4.99 -9.27 0.90
C ARG A 75 -5.21 -9.42 2.40
N LEU A 76 -4.96 -8.36 3.17
CA LEU A 76 -5.24 -8.33 4.61
C LEU A 76 -6.73 -8.46 4.92
N ARG A 77 -7.60 -7.75 4.18
CA ARG A 77 -9.06 -7.86 4.30
C ARG A 77 -9.57 -9.26 3.96
N LEU A 78 -8.98 -9.93 2.98
CA LEU A 78 -9.32 -11.33 2.68
C LEU A 78 -8.99 -12.26 3.85
N ARG A 79 -7.83 -12.07 4.50
CA ARG A 79 -7.51 -12.80 5.74
C ARG A 79 -8.50 -12.44 6.85
N ALA A 80 -8.73 -11.16 7.11
CA ALA A 80 -9.67 -10.71 8.14
C ALA A 80 -11.09 -11.28 7.92
N ARG A 81 -11.55 -11.33 6.68
CA ARG A 81 -12.84 -11.92 6.32
C ARG A 81 -12.87 -13.43 6.60
N ARG A 82 -11.77 -14.13 6.31
CA ARG A 82 -11.60 -15.56 6.58
C ARG A 82 -11.58 -15.87 8.08
N TRP A 83 -11.00 -14.99 8.89
CA TRP A 83 -11.09 -15.05 10.35
C TRP A 83 -12.52 -14.79 10.84
N TRP A 84 -13.22 -13.81 10.26
CA TRP A 84 -14.62 -13.55 10.55
C TRP A 84 -15.53 -14.77 10.30
N TRP A 85 -15.32 -15.48 9.18
CA TRP A 85 -16.05 -16.72 8.91
C TRP A 85 -15.72 -17.81 9.93
N ALA A 86 -14.44 -17.98 10.30
CA ALA A 86 -14.03 -18.97 11.30
C ALA A 86 -14.69 -18.68 12.66
N THR A 87 -14.66 -17.42 13.12
CA THR A 87 -15.33 -17.01 14.36
C THR A 87 -16.83 -17.25 14.28
N GLY A 88 -17.47 -16.86 13.17
CA GLY A 88 -18.90 -17.10 12.95
C GLY A 88 -19.27 -18.58 13.02
N THR A 89 -18.48 -19.47 12.43
CA THR A 89 -18.71 -20.93 12.50
C THR A 89 -18.55 -21.49 13.91
N VAL A 90 -17.56 -21.04 14.66
CA VAL A 90 -17.35 -21.49 16.05
C VAL A 90 -18.49 -21.01 16.94
N THR A 91 -18.90 -19.75 16.81
CA THR A 91 -20.06 -19.21 17.53
C THR A 91 -21.33 -19.98 17.18
N ALA A 92 -21.62 -20.20 15.89
CA ALA A 92 -22.79 -20.94 15.46
C ALA A 92 -22.80 -22.38 16.00
N ALA A 93 -21.67 -23.09 15.93
CA ALA A 93 -21.53 -24.43 16.48
C ALA A 93 -21.77 -24.46 18.00
N GLY A 94 -21.21 -23.49 18.74
CA GLY A 94 -21.44 -23.35 20.17
C GLY A 94 -22.91 -23.07 20.51
N THR A 95 -23.57 -22.17 19.77
CA THR A 95 -25.00 -21.87 19.97
C THR A 95 -25.89 -23.07 19.70
N VAL A 96 -25.62 -23.82 18.62
CA VAL A 96 -26.35 -25.05 18.29
C VAL A 96 -26.17 -26.10 19.38
N LEU A 97 -24.96 -26.26 19.91
CA LEU A 97 -24.68 -27.20 21.00
C LEU A 97 -25.46 -26.85 22.28
N VAL A 98 -25.49 -25.57 22.66
CA VAL A 98 -26.23 -25.09 23.83
C VAL A 98 -27.75 -25.29 23.64
N LEU A 99 -28.28 -24.94 22.47
CA LEU A 99 -29.69 -25.18 22.14
C LEU A 99 -30.04 -26.67 22.18
N TRP A 100 -29.16 -27.52 21.65
CA TRP A 100 -29.37 -28.97 21.69
C TRP A 100 -29.42 -29.51 23.11
N LEU A 101 -28.52 -29.04 23.99
CA LEU A 101 -28.53 -29.42 25.40
C LEU A 101 -29.82 -28.97 26.12
N LEU A 102 -30.32 -27.77 25.82
CA LEU A 102 -31.58 -27.26 26.40
C LEU A 102 -32.83 -27.99 25.91
N VAL A 103 -32.82 -28.53 24.69
CA VAL A 103 -33.95 -29.31 24.15
C VAL A 103 -33.89 -30.78 24.60
N ARG A 104 -32.69 -31.28 24.90
CA ARG A 104 -32.45 -32.69 25.26
C ARG A 104 -32.51 -32.94 26.78
N GLY A 105 -32.20 -31.92 27.59
CA GLY A 105 -32.30 -31.95 29.06
C GLY A 105 -33.67 -31.52 29.55
#